data_AF-A0A967GYY0-F1
#
_entry.id   AF-A0A967GYY0-F1
#
_cell.length_a   1.000
_cell.length_b   1.000
_cell.length_c   1.000
_cell.angle_alpha   90.00
_cell.angle_beta   90.00
_cell.angle_gamma   90.00
#
_symmetry.space_group_name_H-M   'P 1'
#
loop_
_entity.id
_entity.type
_entity.pdbx_description
1 polymer ?
#
loop_
_entity_poly.entity_id
_entity_poly.type
_entity_poly.pdbx_seq_one_letter_code
_entity_poly.pdbx_strand_id
1 'polypeptide(L)'
;MANQEQSTGRNPGVVTLRKEVVKLPVPESDLASRLETMPTPKPDVKPRPAPPVTLIEEEAKEPVEMTPAELGVGWEDEEAGQRQTPVGWLVLIGAILIGLGGWALAKLSQGEERLDQQAESVQASWAENERETREALELLAEIERAARAYLMAGEIGEKARYVRHRERVMPLMESYYGRHGLKPAQFESIEQIRPLAIENKPFDFIEVRLAGGGNVMLFIEETPDGELKFDWEAEVAYQPMALEDYIREKPTAAMDFRVYARLDTFHAFEFVDRERYQALLLTERNSDQFLFGYIEKGTEDEVQLTRFLSRNITKGQPVLLRLRFLPGTRSHRSVLVEEMVAPRWVHVTPPRNGN
;
A
#
# COMPACT_ATOMS: atom_id res chain seq x y z
N MET A 1 42.69 -42.02 30.95
CA MET A 1 42.45 -40.80 31.76
C MET A 1 42.16 -39.70 30.76
N ALA A 2 40.89 -39.40 30.45
CA ALA A 2 39.98 -38.53 31.21
C ALA A 2 40.51 -37.07 31.20
N ASN A 3 39.74 -36.01 30.91
CA ASN A 3 38.29 -35.88 30.86
C ASN A 3 37.89 -34.62 30.05
N GLN A 4 36.63 -34.65 29.68
CA GLN A 4 35.73 -33.63 29.14
C GLN A 4 35.72 -32.31 29.96
N GLU A 5 35.53 -31.17 29.31
CA GLU A 5 34.58 -30.14 29.77
C GLU A 5 34.20 -29.16 28.65
N GLN A 6 32.88 -29.01 28.49
CA GLN A 6 32.16 -28.09 27.61
C GLN A 6 31.90 -26.78 28.36
N SER A 7 31.95 -25.64 27.66
CA SER A 7 31.29 -24.39 28.09
C SER A 7 31.02 -23.54 26.83
N THR A 8 29.84 -23.66 26.24
CA THR A 8 28.71 -22.71 26.32
C THR A 8 29.01 -21.31 25.79
N GLY A 9 28.67 -21.07 24.52
CA GLY A 9 28.53 -19.75 23.92
C GLY A 9 27.33 -19.74 22.98
N ARG A 10 26.18 -19.37 23.53
CA ARG A 10 24.87 -19.18 22.87
C ARG A 10 25.01 -18.23 21.67
N ASN A 11 24.57 -18.65 20.49
CA ASN A 11 24.30 -17.75 19.37
C ASN A 11 22.83 -17.98 18.94
N PRO A 12 21.89 -17.06 19.22
CA PRO A 12 20.50 -17.25 18.86
C PRO A 12 20.31 -17.08 17.35
N GLY A 13 19.63 -18.05 16.75
CA GLY A 13 19.39 -18.15 15.32
C GLY A 13 18.55 -17.01 14.75
N VAL A 14 18.96 -16.57 13.57
CA VAL A 14 18.15 -15.77 12.66
C VAL A 14 17.04 -16.67 12.13
N VAL A 15 15.83 -16.52 12.66
CA VAL A 15 14.61 -17.13 12.12
C VAL A 15 14.20 -16.29 10.91
N THR A 16 14.53 -16.77 9.72
CA THR A 16 14.07 -16.16 8.46
C THR A 16 12.65 -16.67 8.19
N LEU A 17 11.62 -15.87 8.50
CA LEU A 17 10.24 -16.19 8.12
C LEU A 17 10.09 -15.99 6.60
N ARG A 18 10.16 -17.07 5.83
CA ARG A 18 9.70 -17.11 4.44
C ARG A 18 8.16 -17.03 4.45
N LYS A 19 7.59 -15.88 4.05
CA LYS A 19 6.17 -15.79 3.68
C LYS A 19 5.95 -16.57 2.38
N GLU A 20 5.33 -17.73 2.49
CA GLU A 20 4.87 -18.53 1.36
C GLU A 20 3.57 -17.90 0.83
N VAL A 21 3.60 -17.36 -0.39
CA VAL A 21 2.41 -16.76 -1.03
C VAL A 21 1.57 -17.87 -1.65
N VAL A 22 0.45 -18.19 -0.99
CA VAL A 22 -0.56 -19.10 -1.55
C VAL A 22 -1.44 -18.32 -2.53
N LYS A 23 -1.29 -18.59 -3.84
CA LYS A 23 -2.19 -18.07 -4.87
C LYS A 23 -3.43 -18.98 -4.95
N LEU A 24 -4.60 -18.42 -4.66
CA LEU A 24 -5.89 -19.04 -4.95
C LEU A 24 -6.19 -18.93 -6.46
N PRO A 25 -6.49 -20.02 -7.18
CA PRO A 25 -6.89 -19.94 -8.57
C PRO A 25 -8.36 -19.53 -8.68
N VAL A 26 -8.62 -18.34 -9.24
CA VAL A 26 -9.96 -17.94 -9.69
C VAL A 26 -9.95 -17.97 -11.22
N PRO A 27 -10.81 -18.74 -11.89
CA PRO A 27 -10.91 -18.73 -13.35
C PRO A 27 -11.40 -17.36 -13.85
N GLU A 28 -10.66 -16.76 -14.79
CA GLU A 28 -10.90 -15.42 -15.35
C GLU A 28 -12.17 -15.31 -16.23
N SER A 29 -13.00 -16.36 -16.35
CA SER A 29 -14.11 -16.40 -17.31
C SER A 29 -15.45 -15.82 -16.82
N ASP A 30 -15.59 -15.42 -15.55
CA ASP A 30 -16.89 -15.01 -14.98
C ASP A 30 -17.01 -13.53 -14.54
N LEU A 31 -15.96 -12.71 -14.73
CA LEU A 31 -16.00 -11.28 -14.36
C LEU A 31 -16.54 -10.38 -15.48
N ALA A 32 -16.46 -10.79 -16.74
CA ALA A 32 -16.86 -9.98 -17.89
C ALA A 32 -18.40 -9.99 -18.15
N SER A 33 -19.12 -10.99 -17.67
CA SER A 33 -20.55 -11.18 -17.96
C SER A 33 -21.50 -10.52 -16.95
N ARG A 34 -20.98 -9.92 -15.87
CA ARG A 34 -21.78 -9.23 -14.83
C ARG A 34 -21.78 -7.70 -14.92
N LEU A 35 -21.02 -7.10 -15.82
CA LEU A 35 -20.91 -5.65 -15.98
C LEU A 35 -21.86 -5.03 -17.02
N GLU A 36 -22.58 -5.84 -17.82
CA GLU A 36 -23.41 -5.32 -18.93
C GLU A 36 -24.92 -5.25 -18.67
N THR A 37 -25.39 -5.48 -17.43
CA THR A 37 -26.83 -5.29 -17.11
C THR A 37 -27.04 -4.49 -15.83
N MET A 38 -26.77 -3.18 -15.88
CA MET A 38 -27.36 -2.23 -14.92
C MET A 38 -28.06 -1.07 -15.66
N PRO A 39 -29.35 -0.83 -15.43
CA PRO A 39 -30.07 0.29 -16.04
C PRO A 39 -29.69 1.62 -15.35
N THR A 40 -29.51 2.67 -16.16
CA THR A 40 -29.17 4.03 -15.74
C THR A 40 -30.28 4.70 -14.89
N PRO A 41 -29.93 5.60 -13.95
CA PRO A 41 -30.87 6.16 -12.98
C PRO A 41 -31.71 7.32 -13.54
N LYS A 42 -33.01 7.36 -13.20
CA LYS A 42 -33.92 8.50 -13.42
C LYS A 42 -33.84 9.50 -12.26
N PRO A 43 -33.96 10.82 -12.51
CA PRO A 43 -34.01 11.84 -11.47
C PRO A 43 -35.42 11.95 -10.86
N ASP A 44 -35.48 12.50 -9.65
CA ASP A 44 -36.65 12.83 -8.81
C ASP A 44 -37.32 11.70 -8.02
N VAL A 45 -36.83 11.48 -6.78
CA VAL A 45 -37.66 10.98 -5.67
C VAL A 45 -37.24 11.69 -4.36
N LYS A 46 -38.15 12.49 -3.80
CA LYS A 46 -38.02 13.11 -2.47
C LYS A 46 -38.01 12.03 -1.37
N PRO A 47 -37.27 12.22 -0.26
CA PRO A 47 -37.18 11.23 0.81
C PRO A 47 -38.54 11.02 1.48
N ARG A 48 -39.01 9.77 1.47
CA ARG A 48 -40.21 9.33 2.18
C ARG A 48 -39.80 9.04 3.64
N PRO A 49 -40.49 9.61 4.65
CA PRO A 49 -40.20 9.28 6.05
C PRO A 49 -40.55 7.81 6.32
N ALA A 50 -39.72 7.16 7.14
CA ALA A 50 -39.93 5.78 7.58
C ALA A 50 -41.26 5.66 8.33
N PRO A 51 -42.07 4.62 8.06
CA PRO A 51 -43.24 4.34 8.88
C PRO A 51 -42.81 3.86 10.28
N PRO A 52 -43.56 4.22 11.33
CA PRO A 52 -43.30 3.75 12.68
C PRO A 52 -43.55 2.24 12.77
N VAL A 53 -42.67 1.54 13.47
CA VAL A 53 -42.89 0.14 13.88
C VAL A 53 -44.03 0.14 14.90
N THR A 54 -45.23 -0.19 14.45
CA THR A 54 -46.35 -0.54 15.32
C THR A 54 -46.28 -2.03 15.62
N LEU A 55 -46.13 -2.35 16.92
CA LEU A 55 -46.41 -3.65 17.50
C LEU A 55 -47.76 -4.17 16.98
N ILE A 56 -47.75 -5.34 16.34
CA ILE A 56 -48.98 -6.09 16.12
C ILE A 56 -49.16 -6.99 17.33
N GLU A 57 -50.19 -6.66 18.10
CA GLU A 57 -50.81 -7.51 19.11
C GLU A 57 -51.29 -8.80 18.43
N GLU A 58 -50.71 -9.94 18.80
CA GLU A 58 -51.24 -11.24 18.43
C GLU A 58 -52.30 -11.62 19.47
N GLU A 59 -53.55 -11.53 19.02
CA GLU A 59 -54.77 -11.86 19.75
C GLU A 59 -54.70 -13.28 20.30
N ALA A 60 -54.86 -13.40 21.62
CA ALA A 60 -54.96 -14.66 22.32
C ALA A 60 -56.18 -15.45 21.83
N LYS A 61 -55.92 -16.53 21.08
CA LYS A 61 -56.87 -17.64 20.95
C LYS A 61 -56.60 -18.63 22.08
N GLU A 62 -57.58 -18.75 22.98
CA GLU A 62 -57.60 -19.76 24.03
C GLU A 62 -57.35 -21.16 23.44
N PRO A 63 -56.42 -21.96 24.01
CA PRO A 63 -56.34 -23.37 23.66
C PRO A 63 -57.58 -24.08 24.21
N VAL A 64 -58.38 -24.62 23.29
CA VAL A 64 -59.50 -25.52 23.57
C VAL A 64 -59.01 -26.67 24.46
N GLU A 65 -59.49 -26.73 25.70
CA GLU A 65 -59.32 -27.88 26.59
C GLU A 65 -60.05 -29.10 25.99
N MET A 66 -59.32 -29.94 25.26
CA MET A 66 -59.81 -31.28 24.90
C MET A 66 -59.79 -32.15 26.15
N THR A 67 -60.96 -32.65 26.54
CA THR A 67 -61.08 -33.54 27.70
C THR A 67 -60.47 -34.92 27.37
N PRO A 68 -59.90 -35.63 28.36
CA PRO A 68 -59.29 -36.95 28.15
C PRO A 68 -60.19 -38.01 27.48
N ALA A 69 -61.52 -37.82 27.49
CA ALA A 69 -62.48 -38.71 26.86
C ALA A 69 -62.48 -38.64 25.31
N GLU A 70 -62.01 -37.55 24.70
CA GLU A 70 -61.97 -37.39 23.24
C GLU A 70 -60.66 -37.89 22.58
N LEU A 71 -59.64 -38.18 23.38
CA LEU A 71 -58.35 -38.75 22.93
C LEU A 71 -58.30 -40.28 22.94
N GLY A 72 -59.42 -40.96 23.20
CA GLY A 72 -59.52 -42.43 23.08
C GLY A 72 -58.63 -43.22 24.05
N VAL A 73 -58.16 -42.60 25.14
CA VAL A 73 -57.36 -43.25 26.18
C VAL A 73 -58.25 -43.52 27.40
N GLY A 74 -59.22 -44.42 27.21
CA GLY A 74 -60.01 -44.98 28.30
C GLY A 74 -59.16 -45.99 29.06
N TRP A 75 -58.76 -45.65 30.29
CA TRP A 75 -58.29 -46.64 31.25
C TRP A 75 -59.53 -47.27 31.89
N GLU A 76 -60.03 -48.35 31.30
CA GLU A 76 -60.95 -49.26 31.98
C GLU A 76 -60.14 -50.07 33.00
N ASP A 77 -60.35 -49.75 34.27
CA ASP A 77 -59.92 -50.55 35.41
C ASP A 77 -60.80 -51.81 35.51
N GLU A 78 -60.40 -52.90 34.85
CA GLU A 78 -60.85 -54.24 35.22
C GLU A 78 -59.70 -55.28 35.19
N GLU A 79 -59.38 -55.68 36.41
CA GLU A 79 -58.91 -56.99 36.87
C GLU A 79 -57.50 -57.52 36.58
N ALA A 80 -56.85 -57.85 37.69
CA ALA A 80 -55.53 -58.44 37.85
C ALA A 80 -55.36 -59.77 37.10
N GLY A 81 -54.59 -59.73 36.01
CA GLY A 81 -53.91 -60.88 35.43
C GLY A 81 -52.39 -60.68 35.51
N GLN A 82 -51.73 -61.35 36.45
CA GLN A 82 -50.29 -61.33 36.68
C GLN A 82 -49.51 -61.67 35.39
N ARG A 83 -49.00 -60.65 34.69
CA ARG A 83 -47.96 -60.81 33.66
C ARG A 83 -46.68 -60.20 34.20
N GLN A 84 -45.74 -61.05 34.62
CA GLN A 84 -44.37 -60.63 34.93
C GLN A 84 -43.80 -59.96 33.69
N THR A 85 -43.58 -58.65 33.76
CA THR A 85 -42.70 -57.98 32.80
C THR A 85 -41.30 -58.60 32.99
N PRO A 86 -40.69 -59.17 31.94
CA PRO A 86 -39.36 -59.74 32.11
C PRO A 86 -38.40 -58.59 32.37
N VAL A 87 -37.99 -58.41 33.63
CA VAL A 87 -37.20 -57.26 34.12
C VAL A 87 -35.95 -56.97 33.24
N GLY A 88 -35.45 -57.98 32.51
CA GLY A 88 -34.30 -57.87 31.61
C GLY A 88 -34.38 -56.81 30.50
N TRP A 89 -35.54 -56.58 29.86
CA TRP A 89 -35.59 -55.60 28.75
C TRP A 89 -35.61 -54.15 29.23
N LEU A 90 -36.18 -53.88 30.41
CA LEU A 90 -36.16 -52.55 31.03
C LEU A 90 -34.75 -52.14 31.47
N VAL A 91 -33.95 -53.09 31.97
CA VAL A 91 -32.53 -52.86 32.29
C VAL A 91 -31.73 -52.55 31.02
N LEU A 92 -32.05 -53.21 29.89
CA LEU A 92 -31.38 -53.01 28.61
C LEU A 92 -31.70 -51.63 28.00
N ILE A 93 -32.95 -51.20 28.06
CA ILE A 93 -33.36 -49.84 27.67
C ILE A 93 -32.70 -48.80 28.58
N GLY A 94 -32.68 -49.03 29.90
CA GLY A 94 -32.00 -48.16 30.86
C GLY A 94 -30.51 -48.00 30.55
N ALA A 95 -29.81 -49.09 30.23
CA ALA A 95 -28.40 -49.06 29.87
C ALA A 95 -28.14 -48.33 28.55
N ILE A 96 -29.01 -48.51 27.55
CA ILE A 96 -28.92 -47.79 26.25
C ILE A 96 -29.16 -46.29 26.46
N LEU A 97 -30.15 -45.91 27.26
CA LEU A 97 -30.44 -44.50 27.56
C LEU A 97 -29.29 -43.84 28.32
N ILE A 98 -28.67 -44.54 29.27
CA ILE A 98 -27.47 -44.04 29.99
C ILE A 98 -26.28 -43.92 29.03
N GLY A 99 -26.06 -44.91 28.15
CA GLY A 99 -25.00 -44.88 27.15
C GLY A 99 -25.17 -43.73 26.15
N LEU A 100 -26.39 -43.53 25.64
CA LEU A 100 -26.73 -42.42 24.75
C LEU A 100 -26.64 -41.06 25.46
N GLY A 101 -27.10 -40.98 26.70
CA GLY A 101 -27.00 -39.76 27.53
C GLY A 101 -25.55 -39.39 27.83
N GLY A 102 -24.72 -40.37 28.19
CA GLY A 102 -23.28 -40.16 28.39
C GLY A 102 -22.55 -39.77 27.11
N TRP A 103 -22.91 -40.38 25.98
CA TRP A 103 -22.35 -40.03 24.66
C TRP A 103 -22.75 -38.62 24.21
N ALA A 104 -24.01 -38.22 24.45
CA ALA A 104 -24.49 -36.87 24.14
C ALA A 104 -23.80 -35.80 25.01
N LEU A 105 -23.62 -36.05 26.31
CA LEU A 105 -22.87 -35.15 27.21
C LEU A 105 -21.40 -35.02 26.82
N ALA A 106 -20.76 -36.13 26.42
CA ALA A 106 -19.40 -36.12 25.91
C ALA A 106 -19.28 -35.33 24.58
N LYS A 107 -20.31 -35.37 23.74
CA LYS A 107 -20.36 -34.57 22.50
C LYS A 107 -20.62 -33.09 22.74
N LEU A 108 -21.42 -32.74 23.75
CA LEU A 108 -21.67 -31.36 24.15
C LEU A 108 -20.42 -30.72 24.76
N SER A 109 -19.72 -31.40 25.66
CA SER A 109 -18.45 -30.91 26.23
C SER A 109 -17.34 -30.73 25.17
N GLN A 110 -17.22 -31.65 24.21
CA GLN A 110 -16.31 -31.47 23.06
C GLN A 110 -16.73 -30.33 22.11
N GLY A 111 -18.01 -29.96 22.11
CA GLY A 111 -18.51 -28.80 21.38
C GLY A 111 -18.18 -27.49 22.09
N GLU A 112 -18.31 -27.47 23.41
CA GLU A 112 -17.99 -26.33 24.28
C GLU A 112 -16.49 -25.98 24.22
N GLU A 113 -15.59 -26.95 24.34
CA GLU A 113 -14.13 -26.72 24.19
C GLU A 113 -13.76 -26.17 22.80
N ARG A 114 -14.46 -26.58 21.73
CA ARG A 114 -14.25 -26.07 20.38
C ARG A 114 -14.80 -24.66 20.19
N LEU A 115 -15.93 -24.36 20.80
CA LEU A 115 -16.52 -23.02 20.79
C LEU A 115 -15.63 -22.04 21.56
N ASP A 116 -15.07 -22.45 22.68
CA ASP A 116 -14.13 -21.65 23.47
C ASP A 116 -12.83 -21.39 22.68
N GLN A 117 -12.23 -22.42 22.08
CA GLN A 117 -11.04 -22.25 21.23
C GLN A 117 -11.32 -21.37 20.00
N GLN A 118 -12.50 -21.51 19.39
CA GLN A 118 -12.91 -20.63 18.29
C GLN A 118 -13.12 -19.20 18.77
N ALA A 119 -13.80 -18.99 19.90
CA ALA A 119 -14.02 -17.67 20.49
C ALA A 119 -12.68 -16.99 20.86
N GLU A 120 -11.75 -17.71 21.46
CA GLU A 120 -10.39 -17.21 21.76
C GLU A 120 -9.62 -16.85 20.49
N SER A 121 -9.66 -17.67 19.44
CA SER A 121 -8.98 -17.37 18.17
C SER A 121 -9.58 -16.18 17.43
N VAL A 122 -10.91 -16.05 17.45
CA VAL A 122 -11.63 -14.90 16.89
C VAL A 122 -11.24 -13.67 17.68
N GLN A 123 -11.33 -13.70 19.01
CA GLN A 123 -10.98 -12.57 19.85
C GLN A 123 -9.50 -12.15 19.72
N ALA A 124 -8.58 -13.12 19.57
CA ALA A 124 -7.17 -12.85 19.29
C ALA A 124 -6.98 -12.16 17.94
N SER A 125 -7.64 -12.63 16.87
CA SER A 125 -7.57 -12.00 15.54
C SER A 125 -8.20 -10.60 15.51
N TRP A 126 -9.25 -10.36 16.29
CA TRP A 126 -9.87 -9.05 16.42
C TRP A 126 -8.93 -8.10 17.18
N ALA A 127 -8.30 -8.56 18.26
CA ALA A 127 -7.32 -7.78 18.99
C ALA A 127 -6.06 -7.48 18.15
N GLU A 128 -5.62 -8.41 17.30
CA GLU A 128 -4.53 -8.21 16.34
C GLU A 128 -4.91 -7.16 15.29
N ASN A 129 -6.07 -7.30 14.66
CA ASN A 129 -6.59 -6.31 13.70
C ASN A 129 -6.77 -4.92 14.32
N GLU A 130 -7.24 -4.84 15.57
CA GLU A 130 -7.36 -3.56 16.30
C GLU A 130 -5.99 -2.93 16.56
N ARG A 131 -4.98 -3.73 16.88
CA ARG A 131 -3.60 -3.24 17.04
C ARG A 131 -3.03 -2.75 15.72
N GLU A 132 -3.13 -3.54 14.66
CA GLU A 132 -2.68 -3.15 13.31
C GLU A 132 -3.39 -1.87 12.84
N THR A 133 -4.70 -1.78 13.07
CA THR A 133 -5.49 -0.58 12.72
C THR A 133 -5.03 0.64 13.52
N ARG A 134 -4.76 0.47 14.82
CA ARG A 134 -4.27 1.55 15.67
C ARG A 134 -2.88 2.03 15.24
N GLU A 135 -1.96 1.10 15.00
CA GLU A 135 -0.61 1.38 14.51
C GLU A 135 -0.65 2.10 13.16
N ALA A 136 -1.49 1.66 12.23
CA ALA A 136 -1.67 2.32 10.93
C ALA A 136 -2.24 3.74 11.06
N LEU A 137 -3.19 3.96 11.97
CA LEU A 137 -3.76 5.29 12.24
C LEU A 137 -2.74 6.22 12.91
N GLU A 138 -1.91 5.70 13.82
CA GLU A 138 -0.84 6.45 14.45
C GLU A 138 0.23 6.88 13.45
N LEU A 139 0.66 5.98 12.58
CA LEU A 139 1.60 6.28 11.49
C LEU A 139 1.02 7.33 10.53
N LEU A 140 -0.25 7.20 10.14
CA LEU A 140 -0.92 8.18 9.28
C LEU A 140 -0.95 9.56 9.95
N ALA A 141 -1.30 9.63 11.23
CA ALA A 141 -1.35 10.88 11.98
C ALA A 141 0.05 11.51 12.13
N GLU A 142 1.10 10.69 12.23
CA GLU A 142 2.48 11.16 12.25
C GLU A 142 2.90 11.74 10.90
N ILE A 143 2.62 11.02 9.80
CA ILE A 143 2.88 11.49 8.43
C ILE A 143 2.15 12.81 8.17
N GLU A 144 0.87 12.92 8.52
CA GLU A 144 0.10 14.16 8.36
C GLU A 144 0.72 15.32 9.14
N ARG A 145 1.11 15.09 10.39
CA ARG A 145 1.73 16.11 11.25
C ARG A 145 3.05 16.58 10.66
N ALA A 146 3.90 15.65 10.22
CA ALA A 146 5.18 15.95 9.60
C ALA A 146 5.01 16.70 8.28
N ALA A 147 4.10 16.24 7.41
CA ALA A 147 3.84 16.86 6.11
C ALA A 147 3.26 18.27 6.26
N ARG A 148 2.33 18.46 7.20
CA ARG A 148 1.77 19.79 7.54
C ARG A 148 2.87 20.75 7.99
N ALA A 149 3.71 20.33 8.95
CA ALA A 149 4.80 21.16 9.44
C ALA A 149 5.83 21.50 8.35
N TYR A 150 6.16 20.53 7.51
CA TYR A 150 7.08 20.70 6.38
C TYR A 150 6.57 21.69 5.32
N LEU A 151 5.28 21.61 4.96
CA LEU A 151 4.67 22.45 3.93
C LEU A 151 4.39 23.87 4.44
N MET A 152 4.05 24.03 5.72
CA MET A 152 3.75 25.32 6.34
C MET A 152 4.99 26.11 6.78
N ALA A 153 6.19 25.50 6.76
CA ALA A 153 7.42 26.15 7.17
C ALA A 153 7.69 27.45 6.38
N GLY A 154 7.85 28.55 7.12
CA GLY A 154 8.05 29.90 6.58
C GLY A 154 9.51 30.25 6.30
N GLU A 155 10.42 29.52 6.96
CA GLU A 155 11.86 29.74 6.84
C GLU A 155 12.57 28.48 6.34
N ILE A 156 13.65 28.68 5.59
CA ILE A 156 14.46 27.59 5.03
C ILE A 156 14.97 26.69 6.15
N GLY A 157 15.45 27.28 7.26
CA GLY A 157 15.97 26.54 8.41
C GLY A 157 14.91 25.69 9.12
N GLU A 158 13.65 26.13 9.15
CA GLU A 158 12.53 25.35 9.69
C GLU A 158 12.18 24.18 8.77
N LYS A 159 12.02 24.46 7.47
CA LYS A 159 11.70 23.43 6.47
C LYS A 159 12.79 22.35 6.44
N ALA A 160 14.05 22.75 6.51
CA ALA A 160 15.22 21.86 6.47
C ALA A 160 15.29 20.85 7.64
N ARG A 161 14.59 21.09 8.77
CA ARG A 161 14.54 20.13 9.90
C ARG A 161 13.87 18.81 9.52
N TYR A 162 12.95 18.88 8.58
CA TYR A 162 12.21 17.72 8.07
C TYR A 162 12.85 17.15 6.80
N VAL A 163 13.97 17.69 6.31
CA VAL A 163 14.59 17.27 5.05
C VAL A 163 15.69 16.24 5.31
N ARG A 164 15.71 15.19 4.49
CA ARG A 164 16.79 14.18 4.52
C ARG A 164 18.11 14.79 4.04
N HIS A 165 19.24 14.32 4.59
CA HIS A 165 20.57 14.84 4.27
C HIS A 165 20.68 16.36 4.45
N ARG A 166 20.09 16.88 5.53
CA ARG A 166 19.98 18.32 5.82
C ARG A 166 21.26 19.11 5.54
N GLU A 167 22.39 18.65 6.04
CA GLU A 167 23.68 19.36 5.90
C GLU A 167 24.10 19.54 4.43
N ARG A 168 23.85 18.53 3.58
CA ARG A 168 24.14 18.58 2.15
C ARG A 168 23.14 19.46 1.39
N VAL A 169 21.87 19.37 1.77
CA VAL A 169 20.76 19.97 1.04
C VAL A 169 20.58 21.45 1.40
N MET A 170 20.99 21.87 2.61
CA MET A 170 20.82 23.26 3.07
C MET A 170 21.39 24.31 2.10
N PRO A 171 22.63 24.20 1.59
CA PRO A 171 23.14 25.16 0.61
C PRO A 171 22.35 25.17 -0.71
N LEU A 172 21.80 24.02 -1.11
CA LEU A 172 20.96 23.91 -2.31
C LEU A 172 19.61 24.60 -2.10
N MET A 173 19.02 24.44 -0.91
CA MET A 173 17.78 25.13 -0.52
C MET A 173 17.97 26.64 -0.47
N GLU A 174 19.06 27.14 0.11
CA GLU A 174 19.39 28.56 0.15
C GLU A 174 19.52 29.15 -1.26
N SER A 175 20.26 28.46 -2.13
CA SER A 175 20.42 28.83 -3.54
C SER A 175 19.09 28.84 -4.29
N TYR A 176 18.27 27.78 -4.12
CA TYR A 176 16.98 27.63 -4.79
C TYR A 176 15.96 28.67 -4.31
N TYR A 177 15.73 28.78 -3.00
CA TYR A 177 14.74 29.71 -2.46
C TYR A 177 15.18 31.17 -2.57
N GLY A 178 16.48 31.46 -2.71
CA GLY A 178 16.95 32.78 -3.11
C GLY A 178 16.47 33.22 -4.50
N ARG A 179 16.22 32.27 -5.41
CA ARG A 179 15.70 32.53 -6.78
C ARG A 179 14.19 32.45 -6.88
N HIS A 180 13.56 31.48 -6.20
CA HIS A 180 12.14 31.15 -6.37
C HIS A 180 11.24 31.72 -5.25
N GLY A 181 11.82 32.08 -4.10
CA GLY A 181 11.09 32.44 -2.88
C GLY A 181 10.48 31.21 -2.19
N LEU A 182 10.60 31.13 -0.86
CA LEU A 182 9.88 30.13 -0.07
C LEU A 182 8.44 30.61 0.16
N LYS A 183 7.47 29.81 -0.25
CA LYS A 183 6.04 30.08 -0.04
C LYS A 183 5.44 28.95 0.80
N PRO A 184 5.02 29.22 2.04
CA PRO A 184 4.27 28.26 2.83
C PRO A 184 3.02 27.78 2.10
N ALA A 185 2.81 26.48 2.13
CA ALA A 185 1.62 25.84 1.57
C ALA A 185 0.73 25.32 2.70
N GLN A 186 -0.57 25.59 2.62
CA GLN A 186 -1.54 25.07 3.57
C GLN A 186 -1.89 23.63 3.20
N PHE A 187 -1.49 22.69 4.06
CA PHE A 187 -1.89 21.29 3.98
C PHE A 187 -3.41 21.16 4.19
N GLU A 188 -4.07 20.40 3.31
CA GLU A 188 -5.49 20.05 3.43
C GLU A 188 -5.66 18.57 3.83
N SER A 189 -5.23 17.65 2.96
CA SER A 189 -5.39 16.20 3.14
C SER A 189 -4.29 15.41 2.41
N ILE A 190 -4.06 14.16 2.84
CA ILE A 190 -3.34 13.18 2.05
C ILE A 190 -4.34 12.43 1.17
N GLU A 191 -4.16 12.49 -0.15
CA GLU A 191 -5.03 11.82 -1.12
C GLU A 191 -4.59 10.38 -1.39
N GLN A 192 -3.29 10.14 -1.32
CA GLN A 192 -2.73 8.84 -1.61
C GLN A 192 -1.44 8.61 -0.84
N ILE A 193 -1.27 7.38 -0.34
CA ILE A 193 -0.03 6.85 0.22
C ILE A 193 0.30 5.57 -0.55
N ARG A 194 1.57 5.42 -0.96
CA ARG A 194 2.07 4.19 -1.58
C ARG A 194 3.45 3.86 -1.02
N PRO A 195 3.64 2.68 -0.43
CA PRO A 195 4.97 2.21 -0.10
C PRO A 195 5.75 1.95 -1.40
N LEU A 196 7.03 2.29 -1.38
CA LEU A 196 7.97 2.11 -2.48
C LEU A 196 9.28 1.56 -1.93
N ALA A 197 9.84 0.59 -2.63
CA ALA A 197 11.23 0.22 -2.44
C ALA A 197 12.04 0.86 -3.57
N ILE A 198 13.01 1.72 -3.22
CA ILE A 198 13.98 2.30 -4.17
C ILE A 198 15.35 1.77 -3.77
N GLU A 199 15.96 0.95 -4.65
CA GLU A 199 17.24 0.24 -4.40
C GLU A 199 17.31 -0.43 -3.01
N ASN A 200 16.26 -1.18 -2.66
CA ASN A 200 16.12 -1.89 -1.38
C ASN A 200 16.00 -1.02 -0.13
N LYS A 201 15.84 0.30 -0.26
CA LYS A 201 15.42 1.17 0.85
C LYS A 201 13.92 1.45 0.80
N PRO A 202 13.22 1.38 1.95
CA PRO A 202 11.82 1.74 2.02
C PRO A 202 11.65 3.25 1.92
N PHE A 203 10.70 3.68 1.11
CA PHE A 203 10.21 5.04 1.01
C PHE A 203 8.69 5.00 0.97
N ASP A 204 8.04 6.01 1.55
CA ASP A 204 6.63 6.27 1.27
C ASP A 204 6.49 7.39 0.28
N PHE A 205 5.66 7.17 -0.73
CA PHE A 205 5.23 8.19 -1.65
C PHE A 205 3.85 8.67 -1.25
N ILE A 206 3.73 9.97 -0.97
CA ILE A 206 2.44 10.59 -0.65
C ILE A 206 2.08 11.69 -1.66
N GLU A 207 0.80 11.77 -1.96
CA GLU A 207 0.19 12.88 -2.70
C GLU A 207 -0.65 13.71 -1.73
N VAL A 208 -0.24 14.96 -1.52
CA VAL A 208 -0.89 15.89 -0.58
C VAL A 208 -1.69 16.92 -1.36
N ARG A 209 -2.96 17.09 -1.03
CA ARG A 209 -3.79 18.19 -1.51
C ARG A 209 -3.51 19.45 -0.69
N LEU A 210 -3.38 20.57 -1.37
CA LEU A 210 -3.21 21.89 -0.75
C LEU A 210 -4.54 22.66 -0.73
N ALA A 211 -4.79 23.42 0.34
CA ALA A 211 -6.04 24.17 0.50
C ALA A 211 -6.25 25.26 -0.56
N GLY A 212 -5.17 25.73 -1.20
CA GLY A 212 -5.21 26.67 -2.33
C GLY A 212 -5.48 26.02 -3.69
N GLY A 213 -5.73 24.71 -3.71
CA GLY A 213 -5.78 23.89 -4.91
C GLY A 213 -4.41 23.38 -5.34
N GLY A 214 -4.42 22.27 -6.09
CA GLY A 214 -3.23 21.57 -6.53
C GLY A 214 -2.73 20.51 -5.55
N ASN A 215 -1.82 19.67 -6.04
CA ASN A 215 -1.26 18.56 -5.29
C ASN A 215 0.27 18.66 -5.27
N VAL A 216 0.87 18.24 -4.14
CA VAL A 216 2.32 18.10 -3.99
C VAL A 216 2.66 16.63 -3.79
N MET A 217 3.66 16.17 -4.53
CA MET A 217 4.18 14.81 -4.44
C MET A 217 5.38 14.82 -3.50
N LEU A 218 5.33 14.04 -2.42
CA LEU A 218 6.39 13.95 -1.43
C LEU A 218 6.91 12.51 -1.32
N PHE A 219 8.22 12.38 -1.17
CA PHE A 219 8.86 11.13 -0.80
C PHE A 219 9.33 11.23 0.65
N ILE A 220 9.03 10.21 1.44
CA ILE A 220 9.31 10.12 2.87
C ILE A 220 10.26 8.94 3.10
N GLU A 221 11.33 9.19 3.83
CA GLU A 221 12.23 8.17 4.38
C GLU A 221 12.07 8.18 5.90
N GLU A 222 11.78 7.01 6.47
CA GLU A 222 11.92 6.81 7.91
C GLU A 222 13.41 6.56 8.22
N THR A 223 13.99 7.44 9.02
CA THR A 223 15.40 7.31 9.42
C THR A 223 15.59 6.19 10.45
N PRO A 224 16.81 5.68 10.66
CA PRO A 224 17.07 4.68 11.70
C PRO A 224 16.65 5.11 13.12
N ASP A 225 16.56 6.42 13.36
CA ASP A 225 16.13 7.00 14.63
C ASP A 225 14.58 7.11 14.74
N GLY A 226 13.84 6.62 13.74
CA GLY A 226 12.38 6.68 13.66
C GLY A 226 11.83 8.03 13.19
N GLU A 227 12.68 9.00 12.84
CA GLU A 227 12.19 10.29 12.34
C GLU A 227 11.81 10.22 10.86
N LEU A 228 10.64 10.75 10.52
CA LEU A 228 10.21 10.95 9.13
C LEU A 228 10.94 12.13 8.48
N LYS A 229 11.60 11.89 7.34
CA LYS A 229 12.30 12.91 6.56
C LYS A 229 11.83 12.94 5.10
N PHE A 230 11.65 14.14 4.56
CA PHE A 230 11.22 14.37 3.18
C PHE A 230 12.40 14.55 2.23
N ASP A 231 12.27 14.06 1.00
CA ASP A 231 13.18 14.38 -0.10
C ASP A 231 12.78 15.71 -0.76
N TRP A 232 13.42 16.79 -0.32
CA TRP A 232 13.17 18.13 -0.85
C TRP A 232 13.53 18.28 -2.33
N GLU A 233 14.63 17.68 -2.78
CA GLU A 233 15.06 17.82 -4.17
C GLU A 233 14.03 17.19 -5.13
N ALA A 234 13.41 16.08 -4.75
CA ALA A 234 12.30 15.47 -5.48
C ALA A 234 11.00 16.29 -5.42
N GLU A 235 10.68 16.89 -4.27
CA GLU A 235 9.51 17.79 -4.11
C GLU A 235 9.61 18.95 -5.10
N VAL A 236 10.70 19.70 -5.08
CA VAL A 236 10.85 20.91 -5.89
C VAL A 236 11.38 20.65 -7.30
N ALA A 237 11.62 19.37 -7.65
CA ALA A 237 12.27 18.98 -8.89
C ALA A 237 13.59 19.73 -9.12
N TYR A 238 14.43 19.80 -8.07
CA TYR A 238 15.66 20.56 -8.07
C TYR A 238 16.56 20.17 -9.26
N GLN A 239 17.00 21.19 -10.00
CA GLN A 239 17.98 21.09 -11.08
C GLN A 239 19.25 21.85 -10.72
N PRO A 240 20.44 21.36 -11.13
CA PRO A 240 21.70 22.08 -10.97
C PRO A 240 21.75 23.37 -11.81
N MET A 241 21.01 23.40 -12.92
CA MET A 241 20.92 24.53 -13.85
C MET A 241 19.52 24.56 -14.48
N ALA A 242 18.97 25.75 -14.73
CA ALA A 242 17.71 25.86 -15.47
C ALA A 242 17.87 25.30 -16.89
N LEU A 243 16.83 24.63 -17.40
CA LEU A 243 16.94 23.92 -18.67
C LEU A 243 17.20 24.88 -19.85
N GLU A 244 16.66 26.09 -19.81
CA GLU A 244 16.93 27.16 -20.78
C GLU A 244 18.40 27.57 -20.80
N ASP A 245 19.01 27.73 -19.62
CA ASP A 245 20.42 28.11 -19.48
C ASP A 245 21.31 26.97 -19.97
N TYR A 246 20.96 25.73 -19.62
CA TYR A 246 21.66 24.53 -20.05
C TYR A 246 21.67 24.37 -21.58
N ILE A 247 20.53 24.62 -22.25
CA ILE A 247 20.41 24.61 -23.71
C ILE A 247 21.24 25.73 -24.37
N ARG A 248 21.28 26.91 -23.75
CA ARG A 248 22.00 28.08 -24.27
C ARG A 248 23.51 27.93 -24.13
N GLU A 249 23.98 27.53 -22.96
CA GLU A 249 25.39 27.46 -22.60
C GLU A 249 26.06 26.17 -23.08
N LYS A 250 25.27 25.11 -23.28
CA LYS A 250 25.73 23.80 -23.76
C LYS A 250 26.95 23.27 -23.00
N PRO A 251 26.89 23.17 -21.66
CA PRO A 251 28.03 22.71 -20.90
C PRO A 251 28.37 21.26 -21.29
N THR A 252 29.68 21.01 -21.40
CA THR A 252 30.20 19.66 -21.66
C THR A 252 30.43 18.88 -20.37
N ALA A 253 30.42 19.56 -19.22
CA ALA A 253 30.41 18.93 -17.91
C ALA A 253 29.08 18.20 -17.69
N ALA A 254 29.17 17.00 -17.13
CA ALA A 254 28.01 16.17 -16.85
C ALA A 254 27.28 16.65 -15.59
N MET A 255 25.95 16.68 -15.66
CA MET A 255 25.07 17.20 -14.63
C MET A 255 23.85 16.32 -14.46
N ASP A 256 23.35 16.19 -13.22
CA ASP A 256 22.21 15.31 -12.91
C ASP A 256 20.90 16.10 -12.99
N PHE A 257 20.00 15.67 -13.88
CA PHE A 257 18.72 16.32 -14.12
C PHE A 257 17.53 15.43 -13.77
N ARG A 258 16.54 16.02 -13.08
CA ARG A 258 15.24 15.41 -12.79
C ARG A 258 14.28 15.67 -13.94
N VAL A 259 14.10 14.70 -14.82
CA VAL A 259 13.27 14.86 -16.03
C VAL A 259 12.17 13.83 -16.08
N TYR A 260 11.12 14.13 -16.84
CA TYR A 260 10.22 13.12 -17.36
C TYR A 260 10.81 12.59 -18.67
N ALA A 261 11.10 11.30 -18.73
CA ALA A 261 11.64 10.65 -19.92
C ALA A 261 10.60 9.75 -20.57
N ARG A 262 10.61 9.69 -21.90
CA ARG A 262 9.90 8.69 -22.69
C ARG A 262 10.76 8.25 -23.87
N LEU A 263 10.56 7.01 -24.32
CA LEU A 263 11.20 6.53 -25.55
C LEU A 263 10.75 7.39 -26.75
N ASP A 264 11.68 7.64 -27.65
CA ASP A 264 11.46 8.37 -28.89
C ASP A 264 12.23 7.68 -30.03
N THR A 265 12.02 8.15 -31.26
CA THR A 265 12.65 7.65 -32.48
C THR A 265 13.41 8.75 -33.24
N PHE A 266 13.43 9.97 -32.71
CA PHE A 266 14.10 11.11 -33.32
C PHE A 266 15.63 11.03 -33.21
N HIS A 267 16.31 10.91 -34.35
CA HIS A 267 17.78 10.84 -34.46
C HIS A 267 18.26 11.94 -35.40
N ALA A 268 19.20 12.76 -34.94
CA ALA A 268 19.73 13.89 -35.70
C ALA A 268 21.14 14.28 -35.24
N PHE A 269 21.82 15.04 -36.09
CA PHE A 269 23.15 15.62 -35.82
C PHE A 269 24.19 14.58 -35.38
N GLU A 270 24.71 14.71 -34.15
CA GLU A 270 25.74 13.84 -33.58
C GLU A 270 25.22 12.42 -33.28
N PHE A 271 23.90 12.25 -33.22
CA PHE A 271 23.21 11.03 -32.83
C PHE A 271 22.37 10.45 -33.97
N VAL A 272 22.89 10.51 -35.21
CA VAL A 272 22.20 9.98 -36.40
C VAL A 272 22.17 8.45 -36.45
N ASP A 273 23.13 7.80 -35.79
CA ASP A 273 23.26 6.35 -35.76
C ASP A 273 22.20 5.71 -34.84
N ARG A 274 21.17 5.14 -35.45
CA ARG A 274 20.05 4.49 -34.78
C ARG A 274 20.41 3.12 -34.19
N GLU A 275 21.45 2.48 -34.69
CA GLU A 275 21.92 1.20 -34.15
C GLU A 275 22.74 1.42 -32.89
N ARG A 276 23.42 2.58 -32.81
CA ARG A 276 24.21 2.96 -31.65
C ARG A 276 23.41 3.60 -30.52
N TYR A 277 22.42 4.43 -30.81
CA TYR A 277 21.72 5.22 -29.80
C TYR A 277 20.25 4.83 -29.64
N GLN A 278 19.77 4.87 -28.39
CA GLN A 278 18.36 4.89 -28.06
C GLN A 278 17.97 6.35 -27.78
N ALA A 279 17.01 6.87 -28.56
CA ALA A 279 16.51 8.23 -28.41
C ALA A 279 15.42 8.32 -27.32
N LEU A 280 15.43 9.43 -26.61
CA LEU A 280 14.51 9.78 -25.52
C LEU A 280 14.01 11.21 -25.72
N LEU A 281 12.73 11.44 -25.44
CA LEU A 281 12.25 12.81 -25.18
C LEU A 281 12.29 13.07 -23.69
N LEU A 282 12.96 14.14 -23.29
CA LEU A 282 13.09 14.59 -21.92
C LEU A 282 12.35 15.91 -21.74
N THR A 283 11.48 16.00 -20.75
CA THR A 283 10.76 17.25 -20.41
C THR A 283 10.91 17.58 -18.93
N GLU A 284 10.88 18.87 -18.60
CA GLU A 284 10.97 19.36 -17.22
C GLU A 284 9.57 19.51 -16.60
N ARG A 285 9.48 19.49 -15.26
CA ARG A 285 8.23 19.76 -14.55
C ARG A 285 7.84 21.22 -14.73
N ASN A 286 6.57 21.47 -15.08
CA ASN A 286 6.00 22.82 -15.21
C ASN A 286 6.71 23.72 -16.23
N SER A 287 7.37 23.12 -17.23
CA SER A 287 8.07 23.84 -18.30
C SER A 287 7.74 23.20 -19.64
N ASP A 288 7.64 24.02 -20.68
CA ASP A 288 7.48 23.57 -22.06
C ASP A 288 8.85 23.25 -22.71
N GLN A 289 9.95 23.41 -21.97
CA GLN A 289 11.26 23.02 -22.45
C GLN A 289 11.39 21.51 -22.55
N PHE A 290 12.11 21.09 -23.60
CA PHE A 290 12.44 19.70 -23.84
C PHE A 290 13.85 19.55 -24.39
N LEU A 291 14.40 18.35 -24.20
CA LEU A 291 15.64 17.87 -24.80
C LEU A 291 15.40 16.55 -25.51
N PHE A 292 16.22 16.27 -26.52
CA PHE A 292 16.40 14.93 -27.05
C PHE A 292 17.60 14.30 -26.36
N GLY A 293 17.35 13.32 -25.50
CA GLY A 293 18.38 12.53 -24.85
C GLY A 293 18.76 11.32 -25.71
N TYR A 294 20.04 10.98 -25.73
CA TYR A 294 20.56 9.81 -26.43
C TYR A 294 21.42 9.00 -25.49
N ILE A 295 21.05 7.73 -25.28
CA ILE A 295 21.83 6.78 -24.49
C ILE A 295 22.41 5.70 -25.42
N GLU A 296 23.64 5.25 -25.16
CA GLU A 296 24.31 4.24 -25.99
C GLU A 296 23.69 2.85 -25.74
N LYS A 297 23.25 2.20 -26.82
CA LYS A 297 22.61 0.89 -26.79
C LYS A 297 23.57 -0.20 -26.33
N GLY A 298 23.03 -1.19 -25.63
CA GLY A 298 23.81 -2.32 -25.12
C GLY A 298 24.60 -2.01 -23.84
N THR A 299 24.50 -0.79 -23.31
CA THR A 299 24.93 -0.47 -21.95
C THR A 299 23.90 -0.98 -20.94
N GLU A 300 24.35 -1.28 -19.72
CA GLU A 300 23.44 -1.71 -18.65
C GLU A 300 22.40 -0.64 -18.33
N ASP A 301 22.81 0.63 -18.30
CA ASP A 301 21.92 1.78 -18.05
C ASP A 301 20.84 1.91 -19.14
N GLU A 302 21.18 1.70 -20.42
CA GLU A 302 20.19 1.70 -21.50
C GLU A 302 19.16 0.59 -21.31
N VAL A 303 19.61 -0.63 -21.01
CA VAL A 303 18.72 -1.78 -20.83
C VAL A 303 17.77 -1.53 -19.64
N GLN A 304 18.28 -1.01 -18.53
CA GLN A 304 17.47 -0.68 -17.35
C GLN A 304 16.49 0.46 -17.64
N LEU A 305 16.95 1.53 -18.27
CA LEU A 305 16.14 2.70 -18.60
C LEU A 305 15.03 2.33 -19.59
N THR A 306 15.36 1.66 -20.69
CA THR A 306 14.38 1.21 -21.70
C THR A 306 13.33 0.30 -21.08
N ARG A 307 13.74 -0.66 -20.23
CA ARG A 307 12.79 -1.53 -19.48
C ARG A 307 11.87 -0.71 -18.58
N PHE A 308 12.40 0.29 -17.89
CA PHE A 308 11.62 1.15 -17.01
C PHE A 308 10.61 2.01 -17.79
N LEU A 309 11.04 2.59 -18.91
CA LEU A 309 10.24 3.48 -19.76
C LEU A 309 9.20 2.76 -20.63
N SER A 310 9.38 1.46 -20.90
CA SER A 310 8.46 0.65 -21.72
C SER A 310 7.04 0.53 -21.15
N ARG A 311 6.79 1.00 -19.91
CA ARG A 311 5.47 0.98 -19.23
C ARG A 311 4.44 1.97 -19.80
N ASN A 312 4.67 2.50 -20.99
CA ASN A 312 3.79 3.32 -21.83
C ASN A 312 2.89 4.33 -21.07
N ILE A 313 3.54 5.35 -20.47
CA ILE A 313 2.85 6.50 -19.87
C ILE A 313 2.95 7.70 -20.82
N THR A 314 1.81 8.33 -21.12
CA THR A 314 1.70 9.47 -22.04
C THR A 314 2.54 10.68 -21.65
N LYS A 315 2.74 10.94 -20.34
CA LYS A 315 3.54 12.05 -19.82
C LYS A 315 5.02 11.71 -19.57
N GLY A 316 5.45 10.49 -19.88
CA GLY A 316 6.78 9.99 -19.52
C GLY A 316 6.89 9.59 -18.04
N GLN A 317 8.01 8.96 -17.68
CA GLN A 317 8.31 8.53 -16.32
C GLN A 317 9.31 9.50 -15.67
N PRO A 318 9.16 9.85 -14.38
CA PRO A 318 10.15 10.66 -13.68
C PRO A 318 11.42 9.83 -13.45
N VAL A 319 12.54 10.29 -14.00
CA VAL A 319 13.87 9.67 -13.87
C VAL A 319 14.91 10.73 -13.54
N LEU A 320 15.97 10.30 -12.85
CA LEU A 320 17.16 11.12 -12.64
C LEU A 320 18.24 10.64 -13.61
N LEU A 321 18.65 11.52 -14.52
CA LEU A 321 19.62 11.20 -15.57
C LEU A 321 20.82 12.13 -15.51
N ARG A 322 22.02 11.59 -15.75
CA ARG A 322 23.23 12.39 -15.94
C ARG A 322 23.36 12.77 -17.41
N LEU A 323 23.30 14.08 -17.68
CA LEU A 323 23.26 14.63 -19.03
C LEU A 323 24.51 15.48 -19.30
N ARG A 324 24.98 15.47 -20.55
CA ARG A 324 25.92 16.49 -21.05
C ARG A 324 25.77 16.76 -22.55
N PHE A 325 26.24 17.92 -22.99
CA PHE A 325 26.51 18.15 -24.41
C PHE A 325 27.85 17.51 -24.82
N LEU A 326 27.95 17.09 -26.09
CA LEU A 326 29.24 16.69 -26.66
C LEU A 326 30.06 17.94 -27.01
N PRO A 327 31.40 17.87 -27.00
CA PRO A 327 32.22 18.97 -27.48
C PRO A 327 31.86 19.35 -28.91
N GLY A 328 31.53 20.62 -29.15
CA GLY A 328 31.17 21.13 -30.48
C GLY A 328 29.78 20.71 -30.97
N THR A 329 28.86 20.31 -30.09
CA THR A 329 27.48 19.94 -30.47
C THR A 329 26.79 21.02 -31.33
N ARG A 330 26.39 20.62 -32.54
CA ARG A 330 25.66 21.47 -33.48
C ARG A 330 24.18 21.54 -33.14
N SER A 331 23.60 20.44 -32.67
CA SER A 331 22.20 20.42 -32.23
C SER A 331 21.95 21.46 -31.13
N HIS A 332 20.77 22.05 -31.12
CA HIS A 332 20.37 22.96 -30.04
C HIS A 332 19.91 22.21 -28.79
N ARG A 333 19.33 21.02 -28.94
CA ARG A 333 18.62 20.31 -27.86
C ARG A 333 19.01 18.83 -27.71
N SER A 334 20.03 18.36 -28.44
CA SER A 334 20.48 16.97 -28.34
C SER A 334 21.58 16.84 -27.31
N VAL A 335 21.38 15.93 -26.35
CA VAL A 335 22.32 15.68 -25.25
C VAL A 335 22.63 14.19 -25.16
N LEU A 336 23.84 13.87 -24.71
CA LEU A 336 24.17 12.51 -24.31
C LEU A 336 23.63 12.27 -22.90
N VAL A 337 22.98 11.12 -22.72
CA VAL A 337 22.62 10.54 -21.43
C VAL A 337 23.76 9.59 -21.08
N GLU A 338 24.57 9.97 -20.09
CA GLU A 338 25.72 9.16 -19.68
C GLU A 338 25.32 8.02 -18.76
N GLU A 339 24.38 8.28 -17.85
CA GLU A 339 24.03 7.36 -16.78
C GLU A 339 22.56 7.58 -16.37
N MET A 340 21.89 6.46 -16.04
CA MET A 340 20.63 6.48 -15.32
C MET A 340 20.92 6.52 -13.81
N VAL A 341 21.09 7.71 -13.25
CA VAL A 341 21.49 7.89 -11.85
C VAL A 341 20.47 7.28 -10.88
N ALA A 342 19.18 7.41 -11.17
CA ALA A 342 18.13 6.73 -10.42
C ALA A 342 16.84 6.54 -11.23
N PRO A 343 16.06 5.46 -10.98
CA PRO A 343 14.76 5.22 -11.61
C PRO A 343 13.65 6.17 -11.15
N ARG A 344 13.92 7.08 -10.22
CA ARG A 344 13.03 8.13 -9.72
C ARG A 344 13.85 9.36 -9.34
N TRP A 345 13.20 10.46 -8.98
CA TRP A 345 13.87 11.72 -8.61
C TRP A 345 14.52 11.76 -7.23
N VAL A 346 14.79 10.60 -6.64
CA VAL A 346 15.25 10.43 -5.27
C VAL A 346 16.60 9.71 -5.29
N HIS A 347 17.58 10.24 -4.59
CA HIS A 347 18.86 9.56 -4.37
C HIS A 347 18.76 8.59 -3.20
N VAL A 348 18.95 7.28 -3.41
CA VAL A 348 18.90 6.31 -2.31
C VAL A 348 20.08 6.49 -1.35
N THR A 349 21.25 6.74 -1.92
CA THR A 349 22.45 7.15 -1.19
C THR A 349 22.80 8.57 -1.62
N PRO A 350 23.06 9.51 -0.69
CA PRO A 350 23.42 10.86 -1.06
C PRO A 350 24.68 10.81 -1.95
N PRO A 351 24.71 11.53 -3.08
CA PRO A 351 25.90 11.60 -3.90
C PRO A 351 27.06 12.14 -3.06
N ARG A 352 28.26 11.55 -3.21
CA ARG A 352 29.50 11.96 -2.50
C ARG A 352 29.96 13.33 -2.99
N ASN A 353 29.29 14.40 -2.55
CA ASN A 353 29.59 15.81 -2.79
C ASN A 353 29.62 16.24 -4.27
N GLY A 354 29.21 17.50 -4.50
CA GLY A 354 28.84 18.02 -5.81
C GLY A 354 29.98 18.15 -6.81
N ASN A 355 29.61 17.95 -8.08
CA ASN A 355 30.10 18.75 -9.20
C ASN A 355 28.88 19.35 -9.90
#